data_AF-A0A495NZI4-F1
#
_entry.id   AF-A0A495NZI4-F1
#
_cell.length_a   1.000
_cell.length_b   1.000
_cell.length_c   1.000
_cell.angle_alpha   90.00
_cell.angle_beta   90.00
_cell.angle_gamma   90.00
#
_symmetry.space_group_name_H-M   'P 1'
#
loop_
_entity.id
_entity.type
_entity.pdbx_description
1 polymer ?
#
loop_
_entity_poly.entity_id
_entity_poly.type
_entity_poly.pdbx_seq_one_letter_code
_entity_poly.pdbx_strand_id
1 'polypeptide(L)'
;MSKYYSLNDIKNDFGIENDDIAAIKKEIKNIIKDIHPDKNNGSFKNKLDELNYQKSISALEFLDSEFRIISVNELNNLAVQTEKKISKKEQKKEFKKLDNKISGYIKNYKRSHLFPKISSTALTIIISFLWLFPSTLEDHPVLSIYFTPKNSSFTILWGFALIMTILYWLLLKTDEQRMEDATKRLNLESVQNNLFRRFLDMEGYSAKRKKKSYIIFSKDDLINYLNSLNIYNLENPRYRRHLNIFNKAIYILVSRKKLIDIELAQNLTNIIMERAFSKSIISIEDSKNISESYRFELPEEKSDN
;
A
#
# COMPACT_ATOMS: atom_id res chain seq x y z
N MET A 1 6.68 38.12 42.82
CA MET A 1 7.43 37.02 42.19
C MET A 1 8.53 37.63 41.34
N SER A 2 9.77 37.48 41.77
CA SER A 2 10.95 37.86 40.99
C SER A 2 11.10 36.92 39.80
N LYS A 3 11.10 37.46 38.59
CA LYS A 3 11.40 36.72 37.36
C LYS A 3 12.87 36.96 37.02
N TYR A 4 13.61 35.89 36.76
CA TYR A 4 14.97 35.96 36.24
C TYR A 4 14.93 35.98 34.71
N TYR A 5 15.83 36.72 34.09
CA TYR A 5 15.92 36.87 32.64
C TYR A 5 17.27 36.42 32.09
N SER A 6 18.24 36.18 32.98
CA SER A 6 19.56 35.67 32.60
C SER A 6 20.20 34.86 33.73
N LEU A 7 21.17 34.03 33.36
CA LEU A 7 22.00 33.27 34.30
C LEU A 7 22.84 34.20 35.19
N ASN A 8 23.24 35.37 34.69
CA ASN A 8 23.95 36.39 35.48
C ASN A 8 23.08 36.98 36.58
N ASP A 9 21.78 37.16 36.34
CA ASP A 9 20.85 37.64 37.38
C ASP A 9 20.79 36.67 38.55
N ILE A 10 20.76 35.36 38.26
CA ILE A 10 20.77 34.29 39.28
C ILE A 10 22.12 34.28 40.02
N LYS A 11 23.25 34.34 39.29
CA LYS A 11 24.58 34.36 39.92
C LYS A 11 24.75 35.55 40.87
N ASN A 12 24.29 36.73 40.46
CA ASN A 12 24.36 37.95 41.27
C ASN A 12 23.44 37.89 42.49
N ASP A 13 22.21 37.39 42.34
CA ASP A 13 21.23 37.32 43.44
C ASP A 13 21.63 36.29 44.52
N PHE A 14 22.35 35.23 44.14
CA PHE A 14 22.77 34.15 45.06
C PHE A 14 24.26 34.15 45.39
N GLY A 15 25.06 35.06 44.82
CA GLY A 15 26.51 35.13 45.05
C GLY A 15 27.27 33.90 44.54
N ILE A 16 26.82 33.31 43.43
CA ILE A 16 27.39 32.07 42.87
C ILE A 16 28.42 32.43 41.80
N GLU A 17 29.67 32.01 41.99
CA GLU A 17 30.76 32.29 41.02
C GLU A 17 30.85 31.23 39.91
N ASN A 18 30.28 30.04 40.12
CA ASN A 18 30.38 28.91 39.19
C ASN A 18 29.62 29.16 37.88
N ASP A 19 30.19 28.71 36.76
CA ASP A 19 29.58 28.79 35.42
C ASP A 19 28.85 27.50 35.01
N ASP A 20 29.05 26.39 35.73
CA ASP A 20 28.35 25.14 35.47
C ASP A 20 26.92 25.17 36.03
N ILE A 21 25.94 25.05 35.14
CA ILE A 21 24.50 25.01 35.45
C ILE A 21 24.17 23.91 36.47
N ALA A 22 24.83 22.75 36.39
CA ALA A 22 24.59 21.66 37.33
C ALA A 22 25.04 22.04 38.76
N ALA A 23 26.16 22.75 38.87
CA ALA A 23 26.67 23.27 40.13
C ALA A 23 25.78 24.40 40.68
N ILE A 24 25.35 25.34 39.83
CA ILE A 24 24.40 26.41 40.19
C ILE A 24 23.10 25.82 40.74
N LYS A 25 22.51 24.82 40.05
CA LYS A 25 21.30 24.12 40.54
C LYS A 25 21.51 23.46 41.90
N LYS A 26 22.68 22.86 42.13
CA LYS A 26 23.01 22.20 43.39
C LYS A 26 23.11 23.21 44.53
N GLU A 27 23.72 24.36 44.30
CA GLU A 27 23.85 25.43 45.30
C GLU A 27 22.49 26.04 45.64
N ILE A 28 21.65 26.35 44.65
CA ILE A 28 20.28 26.86 44.90
C ILE A 28 19.44 25.83 45.68
N LYS A 29 19.57 24.53 45.38
CA LYS A 29 18.89 23.47 46.14
C LYS A 29 19.37 23.39 47.59
N ASN A 30 20.64 23.65 47.86
CA ASN A 30 21.15 23.71 49.24
C ASN A 30 20.55 24.89 49.99
N ILE A 31 20.46 26.06 49.35
CA ILE A 31 19.82 27.26 49.93
C ILE A 31 18.36 26.96 50.28
N ILE A 32 17.60 26.35 49.36
CA ILE A 32 16.21 25.91 49.59
C ILE A 32 16.13 24.96 50.78
N LYS A 33 17.04 23.98 50.86
CA LYS A 33 17.07 23.02 51.95
C LYS A 33 17.30 23.70 53.30
N ASP A 34 18.04 24.79 53.36
CA ASP A 34 18.36 25.49 54.60
C ASP A 34 17.25 26.40 55.10
N ILE A 35 16.49 27.01 54.18
CA ILE A 35 15.38 27.93 54.51
C ILE A 35 13.99 27.28 54.43
N HIS A 36 13.91 25.97 54.16
CA HIS A 36 12.63 25.26 53.97
C HIS A 36 11.71 25.36 55.21
N PRO A 37 10.39 25.64 55.04
CA PRO A 37 9.46 25.77 56.17
C PRO A 37 9.30 24.48 56.98
N ASP A 38 9.48 23.31 56.36
CA ASP A 38 9.46 22.02 57.07
C ASP A 38 10.53 21.90 58.17
N LYS A 39 11.64 22.65 58.08
CA LYS A 39 12.63 22.69 59.17
C LYS A 39 12.14 23.48 60.40
N ASN A 40 11.09 24.29 60.26
CA ASN A 40 10.53 25.10 61.34
C ASN A 40 9.00 24.93 61.43
N ASN A 41 8.56 23.67 61.55
CA ASN A 41 7.16 23.31 61.79
C ASN A 41 6.15 23.90 60.78
N GLY A 42 6.55 24.02 59.52
CA GLY A 42 5.69 24.50 58.43
C GLY A 42 5.59 26.02 58.29
N SER A 43 6.45 26.78 58.99
CA SER A 43 6.55 28.25 58.86
C SER A 43 7.96 28.70 58.52
N PHE A 44 8.09 29.83 57.82
CA PHE A 44 9.40 30.45 57.62
C PHE A 44 9.87 31.15 58.89
N LYS A 45 11.18 31.14 59.19
CA LYS A 45 11.70 31.78 60.40
C LYS A 45 11.46 33.29 60.40
N ASN A 46 11.49 33.90 59.22
CA ASN A 46 11.25 35.33 59.01
C ASN A 46 10.75 35.58 57.57
N LYS A 47 10.32 36.81 57.27
CA LYS A 47 9.87 37.22 55.93
C LYS A 47 10.98 37.20 54.88
N LEU A 48 12.25 37.29 55.30
CA LEU A 48 13.39 37.27 54.40
C LEU A 48 13.62 35.86 53.83
N ASP A 49 13.49 34.83 54.67
CA ASP A 49 13.59 33.41 54.30
C ASP A 49 12.46 33.03 53.33
N GLU A 50 11.24 33.53 53.56
CA GLU A 50 10.12 33.36 52.63
C GLU A 50 10.43 33.96 51.25
N LEU A 51 10.97 35.18 51.21
CA LEU A 51 11.33 35.86 49.97
C LEU A 51 12.48 35.14 49.25
N ASN A 52 13.51 34.70 49.98
CA ASN A 52 14.63 33.94 49.43
C ASN A 52 14.22 32.56 48.91
N TYR A 53 13.25 31.91 49.57
CA TYR A 53 12.68 30.65 49.12
C TYR A 53 11.94 30.81 47.79
N GLN A 54 11.07 31.82 47.68
CA GLN A 54 10.37 32.14 46.43
C GLN A 54 11.34 32.51 45.30
N LYS A 55 12.39 33.28 45.61
CA LYS A 55 13.48 33.59 44.69
C LYS A 55 14.19 32.32 44.19
N SER A 56 14.48 31.39 45.09
CA SER A 56 15.20 30.15 44.76
C SER A 56 14.37 29.22 43.88
N ILE A 57 13.06 29.10 44.14
CA ILE A 57 12.14 28.34 43.28
C ILE A 57 12.08 28.96 41.88
N SER A 58 11.91 30.28 41.79
CA SER A 58 11.83 30.98 40.51
C SER A 58 13.12 30.82 39.68
N ALA A 59 14.28 30.77 40.34
CA ALA A 59 15.56 30.51 39.69
C ALA A 59 15.68 29.07 39.17
N LEU A 60 15.19 28.08 39.93
CA LEU A 60 15.16 26.69 39.47
C LEU A 60 14.23 26.50 38.26
N GLU A 61 13.04 27.13 38.28
CA GLU A 61 12.12 27.10 37.14
C GLU A 61 12.74 27.70 35.87
N PHE A 62 13.48 28.80 36.00
CA PHE A 62 14.24 29.39 34.90
C PHE A 62 15.32 28.41 34.37
N LEU A 63 16.12 27.83 35.26
CA LEU A 63 17.18 26.88 34.88
C LEU A 63 16.64 25.54 34.32
N ASP A 64 15.39 25.18 34.59
CA ASP A 64 14.74 24.00 34.04
C ASP A 64 14.00 24.27 32.71
N SER A 65 13.60 25.52 32.46
CA SER A 65 12.89 25.93 31.24
C SER A 65 13.83 26.35 30.11
N GLU A 66 14.90 27.09 30.40
CA GLU A 66 15.81 27.61 29.37
C GLU A 66 16.83 26.57 28.85
N PHE A 67 17.13 25.55 29.67
CA PHE A 67 18.16 24.53 29.34
C PHE A 67 17.61 23.15 28.94
N ARG A 68 16.30 23.05 28.64
CA ARG A 68 15.77 21.95 27.82
C ARG A 68 16.08 22.19 26.34
N ILE A 69 17.34 22.43 26.02
CA ILE A 69 17.82 22.40 24.64
C ILE A 69 17.91 20.93 24.26
N ILE A 70 16.81 20.38 23.74
CA ILE A 70 16.89 19.16 22.95
C ILE A 70 17.86 19.49 21.83
N SER A 71 18.98 18.78 21.75
CA SER A 71 19.97 19.06 20.73
C SER A 71 19.29 18.99 19.36
N VAL A 72 19.63 19.90 18.44
CA VAL A 72 19.08 19.88 17.06
C VAL A 72 19.25 18.50 16.43
N ASN A 73 20.30 17.76 16.82
CA ASN A 73 20.54 16.37 16.43
C ASN A 73 19.50 15.37 16.97
N GLU A 74 19.04 15.52 18.21
CA GLU A 74 17.96 14.70 18.78
C GLU A 74 16.59 15.05 18.21
N LEU A 75 16.32 16.33 17.95
CA LEU A 75 15.11 16.78 17.23
C LEU A 75 15.10 16.26 15.79
N ASN A 76 16.22 16.33 15.07
CA ASN A 76 16.35 15.75 13.74
C ASN A 76 16.21 14.22 13.77
N ASN A 77 16.81 13.54 14.75
CA ASN A 77 16.65 12.10 14.90
C ASN A 77 15.23 11.68 15.25
N LEU A 78 14.54 12.44 16.12
CA LEU A 78 13.12 12.21 16.42
C LEU A 78 12.24 12.51 15.21
N ALA A 79 12.46 13.61 14.49
CA ALA A 79 11.74 13.94 13.26
C ALA A 79 11.89 12.83 12.22
N VAL A 80 13.13 12.39 11.94
CA VAL A 80 13.41 11.28 11.01
C VAL A 80 12.80 9.96 11.49
N GLN A 81 12.84 9.65 12.79
CA GLN A 81 12.20 8.45 13.33
C GLN A 81 10.67 8.51 13.28
N THR A 82 10.10 9.69 13.47
CA THR A 82 8.65 9.92 13.47
C THR A 82 8.11 9.89 12.05
N GLU A 83 8.78 10.53 11.09
CA GLU A 83 8.50 10.43 9.65
C GLU A 83 8.58 8.98 9.16
N LYS A 84 9.65 8.25 9.53
CA LYS A 84 9.78 6.81 9.17
C LYS A 84 8.66 5.96 9.77
N LYS A 85 8.18 6.27 10.98
CA LYS A 85 7.06 5.54 11.61
C LYS A 85 5.70 5.91 11.01
N ILE A 86 5.47 7.18 10.72
CA ILE A 86 4.24 7.68 10.07
C ILE A 86 4.12 7.11 8.66
N SER A 87 5.19 7.22 7.86
CA SER A 87 5.25 6.66 6.50
C SER A 87 4.99 5.13 6.51
N LYS A 88 5.59 4.38 7.45
CA LYS A 88 5.29 2.93 7.57
C LYS A 88 3.83 2.63 7.93
N LYS A 89 3.16 3.49 8.68
CA LYS A 89 1.75 3.31 9.07
C LYS A 89 0.82 3.63 7.91
N GLU A 90 1.13 4.66 7.12
CA GLU A 90 0.39 5.05 5.92
C GLU A 90 0.53 3.98 4.82
N GLN A 91 1.76 3.54 4.55
CA GLN A 91 2.03 2.42 3.66
C GLN A 91 1.20 1.19 4.04
N LYS A 92 1.18 0.80 5.32
CA LYS A 92 0.35 -0.33 5.80
C LYS A 92 -1.15 -0.14 5.54
N LYS A 93 -1.66 1.08 5.66
CA LYS A 93 -3.08 1.37 5.35
C LYS A 93 -3.35 1.23 3.86
N GLU A 94 -2.48 1.77 3.01
CA GLU A 94 -2.60 1.66 1.55
C GLU A 94 -2.48 0.19 1.09
N PHE A 95 -1.57 -0.60 1.67
CA PHE A 95 -1.52 -2.06 1.43
C PHE A 95 -2.83 -2.75 1.78
N LYS A 96 -3.39 -2.45 2.94
CA LYS A 96 -4.66 -3.05 3.35
C LYS A 96 -5.82 -2.64 2.42
N LYS A 97 -5.82 -1.40 1.92
CA LYS A 97 -6.80 -0.96 0.90
C LYS A 97 -6.63 -1.74 -0.40
N LEU A 98 -5.40 -1.92 -0.87
CA LEU A 98 -5.12 -2.71 -2.08
C LEU A 98 -5.56 -4.17 -1.91
N ASP A 99 -5.25 -4.81 -0.77
CA ASP A 99 -5.67 -6.18 -0.47
C ASP A 99 -7.20 -6.34 -0.49
N ASN A 100 -7.92 -5.40 0.12
CA ASN A 100 -9.37 -5.40 0.14
C ASN A 100 -9.94 -5.23 -1.28
N LYS A 101 -9.34 -4.34 -2.10
CA LYS A 101 -9.76 -4.12 -3.48
C LYS A 101 -9.47 -5.32 -4.38
N ILE A 102 -8.31 -5.95 -4.24
CA ILE A 102 -7.97 -7.20 -4.93
C ILE A 102 -8.96 -8.30 -4.57
N SER A 103 -9.25 -8.46 -3.28
CA SER A 103 -10.22 -9.46 -2.81
C SER A 103 -11.63 -9.18 -3.36
N GLY A 104 -12.06 -7.92 -3.36
CA GLY A 104 -13.33 -7.49 -3.95
C GLY A 104 -13.39 -7.74 -5.45
N TYR A 105 -12.32 -7.45 -6.17
CA TYR A 105 -12.21 -7.66 -7.61
C TYR A 105 -12.25 -9.15 -7.97
N ILE A 106 -11.51 -10.00 -7.25
CA ILE A 106 -11.57 -11.46 -7.41
C ILE A 106 -12.99 -11.97 -7.13
N LYS A 107 -13.65 -11.48 -6.08
CA LYS A 107 -15.02 -11.88 -5.72
C LYS A 107 -16.02 -11.48 -6.81
N ASN A 108 -15.96 -10.24 -7.29
CA ASN A 108 -16.82 -9.76 -8.37
C ASN A 108 -16.59 -10.54 -9.66
N TYR A 109 -15.33 -10.88 -9.96
CA TYR A 109 -14.99 -11.71 -11.10
C TYR A 109 -15.59 -13.12 -11.02
N LYS A 110 -15.49 -13.78 -9.86
CA LYS A 110 -16.13 -15.10 -9.66
C LYS A 110 -17.65 -14.97 -9.77
N ARG A 111 -18.23 -13.89 -9.23
CA ARG A 111 -19.68 -13.65 -9.26
C ARG A 111 -20.22 -13.50 -10.68
N SER A 112 -19.52 -12.80 -11.58
CA SER A 112 -19.98 -12.64 -12.97
C SER A 112 -20.02 -13.97 -13.74
N HIS A 113 -19.25 -14.98 -13.31
CA HIS A 113 -19.23 -16.31 -13.90
C HIS A 113 -20.18 -17.32 -13.24
N LEU A 114 -20.87 -16.94 -12.14
CA LEU A 114 -21.82 -17.84 -11.48
C LEU A 114 -23.03 -18.13 -12.36
N PHE A 115 -23.61 -17.11 -13.01
CA PHE A 115 -24.82 -17.29 -13.83
C PHE A 115 -24.59 -18.23 -15.03
N PRO A 116 -23.51 -18.08 -15.82
CA PRO A 116 -23.18 -19.06 -16.86
C PRO A 116 -22.93 -20.49 -16.35
N LYS A 117 -22.31 -20.63 -15.17
CA LYS A 117 -22.13 -21.96 -14.54
C LYS A 117 -23.46 -22.59 -14.13
N ILE A 118 -24.35 -21.82 -13.49
CA ILE A 118 -25.66 -22.32 -13.04
C ILE A 118 -26.54 -22.69 -14.25
N SER A 119 -26.58 -21.84 -15.28
CA SER A 119 -27.37 -22.10 -16.49
C SER A 119 -26.87 -23.33 -17.26
N SER A 120 -25.56 -23.49 -17.44
CA SER A 120 -25.00 -24.69 -18.08
C SER A 120 -25.28 -25.97 -17.28
N THR A 121 -25.17 -25.93 -15.95
CA THR A 121 -25.54 -27.06 -15.09
C THR A 121 -27.03 -27.38 -15.18
N ALA A 122 -27.90 -26.39 -15.09
CA ALA A 122 -29.36 -26.59 -15.17
C ALA A 122 -29.76 -27.19 -16.52
N LEU A 123 -29.22 -26.67 -17.63
CA LEU A 123 -29.45 -27.23 -18.96
C LEU A 123 -28.99 -28.69 -19.04
N THR A 124 -27.81 -28.98 -18.50
CA THR A 124 -27.26 -30.34 -18.49
C THR A 124 -28.13 -31.31 -17.66
N ILE A 125 -28.67 -30.85 -16.52
CA ILE A 125 -29.61 -31.61 -15.70
C ILE A 125 -30.90 -31.89 -16.47
N ILE A 126 -31.47 -30.90 -17.16
CA ILE A 126 -32.68 -31.07 -17.98
C ILE A 126 -32.43 -32.10 -19.09
N ILE A 127 -31.35 -31.95 -19.85
CA ILE A 127 -31.02 -32.89 -20.95
C ILE A 127 -30.77 -34.30 -20.38
N SER A 128 -30.11 -34.41 -19.22
CA SER A 128 -29.86 -35.72 -18.57
C SER A 128 -31.15 -36.35 -18.02
N PHE A 129 -32.07 -35.55 -17.50
CA PHE A 129 -33.39 -36.01 -17.08
C PHE A 129 -34.20 -36.54 -18.27
N LEU A 130 -34.24 -35.78 -19.36
CA LEU A 130 -34.88 -36.19 -20.61
C LEU A 130 -34.27 -37.50 -21.15
N TRP A 131 -32.96 -37.68 -21.01
CA TRP A 131 -32.29 -38.92 -21.40
C TRP A 131 -32.58 -40.11 -20.47
N LEU A 132 -32.64 -39.89 -19.15
CA LEU A 132 -32.90 -40.93 -18.15
C LEU A 132 -34.34 -41.45 -18.14
N PHE A 133 -35.31 -40.62 -18.54
CA PHE A 133 -36.74 -40.94 -18.51
C PHE A 133 -37.36 -40.92 -19.92
N PRO A 134 -36.94 -41.82 -20.81
CA PRO A 134 -37.36 -41.82 -22.21
C PRO A 134 -38.88 -42.02 -22.39
N SER A 135 -39.53 -42.78 -21.50
CA SER A 135 -40.98 -42.99 -21.51
C SER A 135 -41.75 -41.68 -21.30
N THR A 136 -41.27 -40.80 -20.40
CA THR A 136 -41.91 -39.51 -20.15
C THR A 136 -41.85 -38.57 -21.36
N LEU A 137 -40.87 -38.75 -22.25
CA LEU A 137 -40.76 -38.04 -23.52
C LEU A 137 -41.72 -38.58 -24.57
N GLU A 138 -41.86 -39.91 -24.66
CA GLU A 138 -42.76 -40.58 -25.60
C GLU A 138 -44.22 -40.19 -25.33
N ASP A 139 -44.61 -40.07 -24.07
CA ASP A 139 -45.97 -39.68 -23.67
C ASP A 139 -46.27 -38.18 -23.84
N HIS A 140 -45.26 -37.34 -24.08
CA HIS A 140 -45.45 -35.89 -24.15
C HIS A 140 -45.87 -35.45 -25.57
N PRO A 141 -47.02 -34.75 -25.74
CA PRO A 141 -47.62 -34.49 -27.06
C PRO A 141 -46.76 -33.60 -27.98
N VAL A 142 -45.92 -32.72 -27.41
CA VAL A 142 -45.03 -31.84 -28.18
C VAL A 142 -43.61 -32.38 -28.34
N LEU A 143 -43.04 -33.02 -27.31
CA LEU A 143 -41.62 -33.40 -27.28
C LEU A 143 -41.35 -34.71 -28.02
N SER A 144 -42.33 -35.62 -28.05
CA SER A 144 -42.23 -36.90 -28.77
C SER A 144 -41.97 -36.73 -30.27
N ILE A 145 -42.41 -35.60 -30.85
CA ILE A 145 -42.18 -35.23 -32.26
C ILE A 145 -40.69 -34.94 -32.53
N TYR A 146 -39.99 -34.34 -31.57
CA TYR A 146 -38.60 -33.89 -31.73
C TYR A 146 -37.58 -34.88 -31.14
N PHE A 147 -37.97 -35.65 -30.13
CA PHE A 147 -37.08 -36.53 -29.40
C PHE A 147 -37.62 -37.96 -29.37
N THR A 148 -37.05 -38.82 -30.20
CA THR A 148 -37.31 -40.26 -30.15
C THR A 148 -36.21 -40.94 -29.34
N PRO A 149 -36.50 -41.53 -28.18
CA PRO A 149 -35.45 -42.04 -27.29
C PRO A 149 -34.64 -43.21 -27.86
N LYS A 150 -35.21 -43.91 -28.85
CA LYS A 150 -34.53 -44.98 -29.60
C LYS A 150 -33.53 -44.45 -30.63
N ASN A 151 -33.49 -43.15 -30.88
CA ASN A 151 -32.61 -42.56 -31.86
C ASN A 151 -31.20 -42.38 -31.28
N SER A 152 -30.21 -43.08 -31.84
CA SER A 152 -28.80 -42.95 -31.45
C SER A 152 -28.28 -41.51 -31.56
N SER A 153 -28.86 -40.69 -32.46
CA SER A 153 -28.52 -39.27 -32.58
C SER A 153 -28.80 -38.49 -31.29
N PHE A 154 -29.87 -38.81 -30.55
CA PHE A 154 -30.18 -38.14 -29.28
C PHE A 154 -29.14 -38.46 -28.20
N THR A 155 -28.74 -39.73 -28.09
CA THR A 155 -27.67 -40.14 -27.16
C THR A 155 -26.33 -39.49 -27.49
N ILE A 156 -25.98 -39.37 -28.78
CA ILE A 156 -24.77 -38.66 -29.23
C ILE A 156 -24.85 -37.18 -28.85
N LEU A 157 -26.00 -36.52 -29.10
CA LEU A 157 -26.21 -35.11 -28.75
C LEU A 157 -26.10 -34.88 -27.23
N TRP A 158 -26.70 -35.75 -26.42
CA TRP A 158 -26.60 -35.70 -24.96
C TRP A 158 -25.15 -35.87 -24.49
N GLY A 159 -24.44 -36.88 -25.00
CA GLY A 159 -23.04 -37.11 -24.66
C GLY A 159 -22.15 -35.93 -25.06
N PHE A 160 -22.40 -35.35 -26.23
CA PHE A 160 -21.73 -34.12 -26.68
C PHE A 160 -22.02 -32.94 -25.74
N ALA A 161 -23.28 -32.74 -25.34
CA ALA A 161 -23.66 -31.68 -24.40
C ALA A 161 -22.93 -31.82 -23.05
N LEU A 162 -22.84 -33.04 -22.52
CA LEU A 162 -22.09 -33.32 -21.28
C LEU A 162 -20.61 -32.98 -21.42
N ILE A 163 -19.96 -33.43 -22.50
CA ILE A 163 -18.54 -33.14 -22.77
C ILE A 163 -18.33 -31.63 -22.88
N MET A 164 -19.22 -30.92 -23.59
CA MET A 164 -19.14 -29.47 -23.73
C MET A 164 -19.31 -28.74 -22.40
N THR A 165 -20.22 -29.19 -21.52
CA THR A 165 -20.37 -28.63 -20.18
C THR A 165 -19.12 -28.83 -19.33
N ILE A 166 -18.52 -30.03 -19.37
CA ILE A 166 -17.28 -30.34 -18.65
C ILE A 166 -16.13 -29.47 -19.15
N LEU A 167 -15.94 -29.39 -20.47
CA LEU A 167 -14.90 -28.56 -21.09
C LEU A 167 -15.10 -27.08 -20.73
N TYR A 168 -16.34 -26.58 -20.79
CA TYR A 168 -16.67 -25.22 -20.40
C TYR A 168 -16.30 -24.92 -18.94
N TRP A 169 -16.62 -25.84 -18.03
CA TRP A 169 -16.26 -25.73 -16.62
C TRP A 169 -14.75 -25.72 -16.39
N LEU A 170 -14.00 -26.59 -17.09
CA LEU A 170 -12.55 -26.61 -17.01
C LEU A 170 -11.96 -25.28 -17.50
N LEU A 171 -12.44 -24.77 -18.64
CA LEU A 171 -12.02 -23.47 -19.18
C LEU A 171 -12.26 -22.34 -18.18
N LEU A 172 -13.48 -22.24 -17.63
CA LEU A 172 -13.82 -21.23 -16.63
C LEU A 172 -12.96 -21.34 -15.36
N LYS A 173 -12.75 -22.56 -14.86
CA LYS A 173 -11.93 -22.78 -13.67
C LYS A 173 -10.48 -22.33 -13.90
N THR A 174 -9.92 -22.66 -15.06
CA THR A 174 -8.56 -22.21 -15.40
C THR A 174 -8.47 -20.70 -15.51
N ASP A 175 -9.47 -20.05 -16.11
CA ASP A 175 -9.50 -18.59 -16.22
C ASP A 175 -9.60 -17.90 -14.85
N GLU A 176 -10.47 -18.40 -13.98
CA GLU A 176 -10.63 -17.89 -12.60
C GLU A 176 -9.33 -18.02 -11.80
N GLN A 177 -8.66 -19.17 -11.87
CA GLN A 177 -7.37 -19.38 -11.19
C GLN A 177 -6.30 -18.44 -11.72
N ARG A 178 -6.16 -18.32 -13.05
CA ARG A 178 -5.19 -17.41 -13.67
C ARG A 178 -5.44 -15.97 -13.28
N MET A 179 -6.71 -15.56 -13.25
CA MET A 179 -7.09 -14.22 -12.85
C MET A 179 -6.75 -13.96 -11.38
N GLU A 180 -7.07 -14.90 -10.50
CA GLU A 180 -6.77 -14.81 -9.08
C GLU A 180 -5.25 -14.71 -8.84
N ASP A 181 -4.46 -15.56 -9.48
CA ASP A 181 -3.00 -15.56 -9.38
C ASP A 181 -2.40 -14.27 -9.93
N ALA A 182 -2.81 -13.84 -11.13
CA ALA A 182 -2.31 -12.60 -11.74
C ALA A 182 -2.63 -11.37 -10.88
N THR A 183 -3.85 -11.29 -10.33
CA THR A 183 -4.27 -10.18 -9.46
C THR A 183 -3.51 -10.22 -8.14
N LYS A 184 -3.32 -11.38 -7.52
CA LYS A 184 -2.52 -11.53 -6.29
C LYS A 184 -1.07 -11.13 -6.50
N ARG A 185 -0.49 -11.40 -7.67
CA ARG A 185 0.90 -11.00 -7.98
C ARG A 185 1.09 -9.49 -8.00
N LEU A 186 0.05 -8.71 -8.26
CA LEU A 186 0.13 -7.25 -8.21
C LEU A 186 0.43 -6.71 -6.81
N ASN A 187 0.21 -7.49 -5.75
CA ASN A 187 0.64 -7.13 -4.38
C ASN A 187 2.14 -7.32 -4.13
N LEU A 188 2.83 -8.11 -4.95
CA LEU A 188 4.24 -8.40 -4.72
C LEU A 188 5.07 -7.16 -5.02
N GLU A 189 5.91 -6.76 -4.06
CA GLU A 189 6.81 -5.61 -4.23
C GLU A 189 7.72 -5.78 -5.46
N SER A 190 8.21 -6.99 -5.71
CA SER A 190 9.04 -7.28 -6.89
C SER A 190 8.30 -7.04 -8.22
N VAL A 191 7.00 -7.32 -8.27
CA VAL A 191 6.16 -7.08 -9.46
C VAL A 191 5.91 -5.58 -9.61
N GLN A 192 5.54 -4.90 -8.53
CA GLN A 192 5.32 -3.45 -8.51
C GLN A 192 6.57 -2.67 -8.94
N ASN A 193 7.74 -3.03 -8.40
CA ASN A 193 9.02 -2.42 -8.76
C ASN A 193 9.38 -2.66 -10.23
N ASN A 194 9.12 -3.87 -10.76
CA ASN A 194 9.35 -4.18 -12.17
C ASN A 194 8.41 -3.39 -13.08
N LEU A 195 7.13 -3.28 -12.70
CA LEU A 195 6.14 -2.47 -13.43
C LEU A 195 6.57 -1.00 -13.52
N PHE A 196 6.98 -0.43 -12.39
CA PHE A 196 7.46 0.94 -12.32
C PHE A 196 8.74 1.16 -13.13
N ARG A 197 9.71 0.24 -13.01
CA ARG A 197 10.94 0.29 -13.82
C ARG A 197 10.63 0.27 -15.31
N ARG A 198 9.75 -0.63 -15.77
CA ARG A 198 9.36 -0.70 -17.19
C ARG A 198 8.69 0.57 -17.67
N PHE A 199 7.87 1.20 -16.84
CA PHE A 199 7.29 2.51 -17.12
C PHE A 199 8.39 3.58 -17.29
N LEU A 200 9.31 3.68 -16.33
CA LEU A 200 10.44 4.62 -16.40
C LEU A 200 11.35 4.34 -17.60
N ASP A 201 11.59 3.08 -17.94
CA ASP A 201 12.39 2.72 -19.12
C ASP A 201 11.69 3.23 -20.40
N MET A 202 10.37 3.04 -20.51
CA MET A 202 9.56 3.52 -21.64
C MET A 202 9.63 5.05 -21.78
N GLU A 203 9.39 5.78 -20.69
CA GLU A 203 9.49 7.24 -20.67
C GLU A 203 10.93 7.73 -20.87
N GLY A 204 11.91 6.99 -20.36
CA GLY A 204 13.33 7.25 -20.50
C GLY A 204 13.80 7.19 -21.95
N TYR A 205 13.28 6.25 -22.75
CA TYR A 205 13.53 6.23 -24.20
C TYR A 205 13.06 7.53 -24.88
N SER A 206 11.90 8.05 -24.48
CA SER A 206 11.37 9.32 -24.99
C SER A 206 12.21 10.52 -24.54
N ALA A 207 12.70 10.52 -23.29
CA ALA A 207 13.56 11.57 -22.74
C ALA A 207 14.95 11.59 -23.38
N LYS A 208 15.59 10.42 -23.57
CA LYS A 208 16.90 10.29 -24.23
C LYS A 208 16.86 10.79 -25.67
N ARG A 209 15.79 10.50 -26.42
CA ARG A 209 15.59 11.07 -27.78
C ARG A 209 15.54 12.60 -27.79
N LYS A 210 15.07 13.20 -26.70
CA LYS A 210 15.02 14.66 -26.51
C LYS A 210 16.26 15.22 -25.80
N LYS A 211 17.31 14.41 -25.61
CA LYS A 211 18.56 14.76 -24.90
C LYS A 211 18.31 15.31 -23.48
N LYS A 212 17.30 14.80 -22.78
CA LYS A 212 17.03 15.15 -21.38
C LYS A 212 17.70 14.15 -20.44
N SER A 213 18.25 14.63 -19.33
CA SER A 213 18.82 13.81 -18.25
C SER A 213 17.77 13.31 -17.26
N TYR A 214 16.52 13.76 -17.39
CA TYR A 214 15.45 13.45 -16.44
C TYR A 214 14.12 13.18 -17.16
N ILE A 215 13.24 12.47 -16.45
CA ILE A 215 11.86 12.19 -16.85
C ILE A 215 10.94 13.03 -15.95
N ILE A 216 9.93 13.68 -16.55
CA ILE A 216 8.80 14.25 -15.82
C ILE A 216 7.57 13.45 -16.19
N PHE A 217 6.82 12.99 -15.20
CA PHE A 217 5.55 12.30 -15.40
C PHE A 217 4.56 12.65 -14.30
N SER A 218 3.27 12.52 -14.60
CA SER A 218 2.18 12.67 -13.65
C SER A 218 1.73 11.31 -13.11
N LYS A 219 0.96 11.34 -12.02
CA LYS A 219 0.31 10.14 -11.49
C LYS A 219 -0.60 9.47 -12.53
N ASP A 220 -1.30 10.27 -13.32
CA ASP A 220 -2.23 9.79 -14.34
C ASP A 220 -1.52 9.05 -15.47
N ASP A 221 -0.29 9.46 -15.82
CA ASP A 221 0.53 8.75 -16.81
C ASP A 221 0.82 7.31 -16.36
N LEU A 222 1.18 7.14 -15.08
CA LEU A 222 1.41 5.81 -14.50
C LEU A 222 0.12 5.00 -14.40
N ILE A 223 -1.01 5.62 -14.03
CA ILE A 223 -2.32 4.95 -14.01
C ILE A 223 -2.70 4.46 -15.41
N ASN A 224 -2.55 5.31 -16.43
CA ASN A 224 -2.86 4.99 -17.81
C ASN A 224 -1.97 3.87 -18.35
N TYR A 225 -0.68 3.92 -18.05
CA TYR A 225 0.25 2.83 -18.35
C TYR A 225 -0.23 1.52 -17.72
N LEU A 226 -0.51 1.49 -16.41
CA LEU A 226 -0.93 0.27 -15.71
C LEU A 226 -2.27 -0.27 -16.25
N ASN A 227 -3.26 0.60 -16.48
CA ASN A 227 -4.56 0.22 -17.05
C ASN A 227 -4.41 -0.39 -18.45
N SER A 228 -3.45 0.07 -19.25
CA SER A 228 -3.19 -0.47 -20.59
C SER A 228 -2.59 -1.90 -20.58
N LEU A 229 -2.07 -2.36 -19.43
CA LEU A 229 -1.42 -3.66 -19.32
C LEU A 229 -2.44 -4.80 -19.30
N ASN A 230 -2.10 -5.88 -19.97
CA ASN A 230 -2.82 -7.13 -19.84
C ASN A 230 -2.41 -7.82 -18.53
N ILE A 231 -3.36 -8.01 -17.62
CA ILE A 231 -3.12 -8.63 -16.31
C ILE A 231 -2.54 -10.04 -16.45
N TYR A 232 -2.92 -10.79 -17.48
CA TYR A 232 -2.38 -12.13 -17.74
C TYR A 232 -0.91 -12.13 -18.19
N ASN A 233 -0.37 -11.00 -18.69
CA ASN A 233 1.06 -10.88 -18.99
C ASN A 233 1.90 -10.73 -17.72
N LEU A 234 1.25 -10.44 -16.59
CA LEU A 234 1.87 -10.37 -15.27
C LEU A 234 1.85 -11.72 -14.56
N GLU A 235 1.50 -12.80 -15.26
CA GLU A 235 1.58 -14.17 -14.78
C GLU A 235 3.05 -14.67 -14.74
N ASN A 236 3.36 -15.66 -13.90
CA ASN A 236 4.73 -16.13 -13.73
C ASN A 236 5.19 -16.87 -15.00
N PRO A 237 6.30 -16.48 -15.67
CA PRO A 237 6.79 -17.19 -16.86
C PRO A 237 7.10 -18.68 -16.59
N ARG A 238 7.34 -19.08 -15.33
CA ARG A 238 7.50 -20.50 -14.95
C ARG A 238 6.22 -21.32 -15.17
N TYR A 239 5.04 -20.74 -14.96
CA TYR A 239 3.77 -21.44 -15.21
C TYR A 239 3.62 -21.78 -16.69
N ARG A 240 4.11 -20.89 -17.57
CA ARG A 240 4.08 -21.08 -19.04
C ARG A 240 4.97 -22.22 -19.55
N ARG A 241 6.04 -22.57 -18.83
CA ARG A 241 7.04 -23.58 -19.26
C ARG A 241 6.61 -25.02 -19.02
N HIS A 242 5.71 -25.28 -18.06
CA HIS A 242 5.28 -26.62 -17.68
C HIS A 242 3.87 -26.99 -18.17
N LEU A 243 3.26 -26.17 -19.03
CA LEU A 243 1.97 -26.49 -19.62
C LEU A 243 2.15 -27.53 -20.73
N ASN A 244 1.55 -28.71 -20.54
CA ASN A 244 1.40 -29.70 -21.61
C ASN A 244 0.61 -29.12 -22.80
N ILE A 245 0.72 -29.73 -23.98
CA ILE A 245 0.12 -29.25 -25.24
C ILE A 245 -1.37 -28.92 -25.08
N PHE A 246 -2.13 -29.77 -24.37
CA PHE A 246 -3.55 -29.56 -24.08
C PHE A 246 -3.79 -28.30 -23.24
N ASN A 247 -3.01 -28.11 -22.18
CA ASN A 247 -3.11 -26.94 -21.31
C ASN A 247 -2.68 -25.66 -22.05
N LYS A 248 -1.76 -25.76 -23.00
CA LYS A 248 -1.35 -24.64 -23.86
C LYS A 248 -2.45 -24.24 -24.84
N ALA A 249 -3.19 -25.19 -25.40
CA ALA A 249 -4.34 -24.91 -26.26
C ALA A 249 -5.47 -24.22 -25.48
N ILE A 250 -5.81 -24.74 -24.30
CA ILE A 250 -6.76 -24.12 -23.36
C ILE A 250 -6.30 -22.70 -23.00
N TYR A 251 -5.01 -22.54 -22.69
CA TYR A 251 -4.44 -21.24 -22.36
C TYR A 251 -4.63 -20.22 -23.49
N ILE A 252 -4.43 -20.60 -24.76
CA ILE A 252 -4.61 -19.71 -25.91
C ILE A 252 -6.09 -19.34 -26.08
N LEU A 253 -6.99 -20.32 -25.99
CA LEU A 253 -8.44 -20.12 -26.12
C LEU A 253 -9.01 -19.16 -25.06
N VAL A 254 -8.46 -19.21 -23.85
CA VAL A 254 -8.94 -18.44 -22.68
C VAL A 254 -8.21 -17.10 -22.53
N SER A 255 -7.04 -16.90 -23.14
CA SER A 255 -6.23 -15.68 -23.01
C SER A 255 -6.78 -14.49 -23.80
N ARG A 256 -8.04 -14.13 -23.58
CA ARG A 256 -8.56 -12.83 -24.02
C ARG A 256 -7.80 -11.73 -23.29
N LYS A 257 -7.53 -10.62 -24.00
CA LYS A 257 -6.87 -9.46 -23.41
C LYS A 257 -7.72 -8.95 -22.25
N LYS A 258 -7.14 -8.94 -21.05
CA LYS A 258 -7.83 -8.46 -19.86
C LYS A 258 -7.01 -7.38 -19.19
N LEU A 259 -7.55 -6.17 -19.24
CA LEU A 259 -6.88 -4.99 -18.73
C LEU A 259 -6.94 -4.96 -17.20
N ILE A 260 -5.96 -4.29 -16.60
CA ILE A 260 -6.02 -3.97 -15.18
C ILE A 260 -7.13 -2.95 -14.98
N ASP A 261 -8.07 -3.23 -14.08
CA ASP A 261 -9.14 -2.30 -13.75
C ASP A 261 -8.60 -0.94 -13.28
N ILE A 262 -9.27 0.15 -13.66
CA ILE A 262 -8.82 1.52 -13.37
C ILE A 262 -8.66 1.77 -11.86
N GLU A 263 -9.56 1.26 -11.03
CA GLU A 263 -9.45 1.40 -9.59
C GLU A 263 -8.24 0.65 -9.04
N LEU A 264 -7.95 -0.52 -9.62
CA LEU A 264 -6.81 -1.33 -9.23
C LEU A 264 -5.50 -0.66 -9.67
N ALA A 265 -5.48 -0.07 -10.87
CA ALA A 265 -4.36 0.74 -11.37
C ALA A 265 -4.09 1.99 -10.49
N GLN A 266 -5.14 2.68 -10.05
CA GLN A 266 -5.03 3.82 -9.12
C GLN A 266 -4.40 3.42 -7.79
N ASN A 267 -4.87 2.34 -7.17
CA ASN A 267 -4.33 1.88 -5.88
C ASN A 267 -2.88 1.37 -6.02
N LEU A 268 -2.57 0.65 -7.09
CA LEU A 268 -1.18 0.25 -7.37
C LEU A 268 -0.29 1.46 -7.57
N THR A 269 -0.77 2.48 -8.28
CA THR A 269 -0.04 3.73 -8.49
C THR A 269 0.25 4.40 -7.15
N ASN A 270 -0.74 4.54 -6.26
CA ASN A 270 -0.52 5.12 -4.92
C ASN A 270 0.63 4.44 -4.18
N ILE A 271 0.62 3.11 -4.15
CA ILE A 271 1.63 2.32 -3.43
C ILE A 271 3.01 2.44 -4.09
N ILE A 272 3.07 2.37 -5.42
CA ILE A 272 4.32 2.51 -6.17
C ILE A 272 4.92 3.90 -5.93
N MET A 273 4.11 4.94 -6.03
CA MET A 273 4.53 6.33 -5.83
C MET A 273 4.98 6.57 -4.40
N GLU A 274 4.19 6.17 -3.40
CA GLU A 274 4.54 6.31 -1.98
C GLU A 274 5.88 5.63 -1.67
N ARG A 275 6.12 4.44 -2.24
CA ARG A 275 7.41 3.74 -2.08
C ARG A 275 8.54 4.44 -2.79
N ALA A 276 8.34 4.85 -4.05
CA ALA A 276 9.35 5.56 -4.83
C ALA A 276 9.78 6.85 -4.13
N PHE A 277 8.82 7.57 -3.55
CA PHE A 277 9.06 8.72 -2.69
C PHE A 277 9.83 8.37 -1.42
N SER A 278 9.39 7.36 -0.67
CA SER A 278 10.06 6.95 0.58
C SER A 278 11.51 6.48 0.37
N LYS A 279 11.84 6.01 -0.84
CA LYS A 279 13.18 5.57 -1.24
C LYS A 279 13.97 6.67 -1.98
N SER A 280 13.42 7.88 -2.07
CA SER A 280 14.01 9.02 -2.79
C SER A 280 14.37 8.71 -4.24
N ILE A 281 13.60 7.83 -4.89
CA ILE A 281 13.77 7.47 -6.31
C ILE A 281 13.22 8.59 -7.20
N ILE A 282 12.15 9.24 -6.74
CA ILE A 282 11.49 10.35 -7.43
C ILE A 282 11.38 11.56 -6.50
N SER A 283 11.33 12.76 -7.07
CA SER A 283 11.07 14.01 -6.37
C SER A 283 9.83 14.69 -6.92
N ILE A 284 9.18 15.53 -6.10
CA ILE A 284 8.12 16.42 -6.57
C ILE A 284 8.78 17.50 -7.43
N GLU A 285 8.26 17.72 -8.63
CA GLU A 285 8.65 18.85 -9.46
C GLU A 285 7.66 19.98 -9.21
N ASP A 286 8.16 21.17 -8.84
CA ASP A 286 7.33 22.37 -8.70
C ASP A 286 6.78 22.77 -10.07
N SER A 287 5.61 22.25 -10.39
CA SER A 287 4.92 22.53 -11.64
C SER A 287 3.92 23.67 -11.42
N LYS A 288 3.84 24.62 -12.35
CA LYS A 288 2.79 25.65 -12.39
C LYS A 288 1.39 25.09 -12.72
N ASN A 289 1.26 23.78 -12.94
CA ASN A 289 0.01 23.12 -13.31
C ASN A 289 -0.70 22.54 -12.08
N ILE A 290 -2.02 22.34 -12.22
CA ILE A 290 -2.92 21.85 -11.15
C ILE A 290 -2.59 20.39 -10.74
N SER A 291 -1.95 19.62 -11.61
CA SER A 291 -1.56 18.23 -11.34
C SER A 291 -0.13 18.14 -10.81
N GLU A 292 0.05 17.48 -9.67
CA GLU A 292 1.37 17.11 -9.15
C GLU A 292 2.17 16.34 -10.20
N SER A 293 3.38 16.83 -10.49
CA SER A 293 4.31 16.22 -11.43
C SER A 293 5.53 15.70 -10.68
N TYR A 294 6.09 14.60 -11.16
CA TYR A 294 7.18 13.89 -10.52
C TYR A 294 8.38 13.82 -11.44
N ARG A 295 9.56 14.02 -10.86
CA ARG A 295 10.83 13.98 -11.55
C ARG A 295 11.62 12.73 -11.17
N PHE A 296 12.17 12.08 -12.19
CA PHE A 296 13.10 10.96 -12.06
C PHE A 296 14.39 11.29 -12.82
N GLU A 297 15.53 11.24 -12.14
CA GLU A 297 16.83 11.41 -12.77
C GLU A 297 17.26 10.12 -13.47
N LEU A 298 17.66 10.22 -14.74
CA LEU A 298 18.22 9.08 -15.44
C LEU A 298 19.61 8.80 -14.87
N PRO A 299 19.98 7.53 -14.66
CA PRO A 299 21.34 7.19 -14.29
C PRO A 299 22.30 7.68 -15.38
N GLU A 300 23.34 8.42 -14.98
CA GLU A 300 24.43 8.80 -15.89
C GLU A 300 25.00 7.53 -16.50
N GLU A 301 25.02 7.45 -17.83
CA GLU A 301 25.78 6.41 -18.52
C GLU A 301 27.24 6.65 -18.15
N LYS A 302 27.79 5.80 -17.27
CA LYS A 302 29.24 5.75 -17.09
C LYS A 302 29.82 5.49 -18.47
N SER A 303 30.50 6.49 -19.04
CA SER A 303 31.27 6.29 -20.25
C SER A 303 32.36 5.30 -19.89
N ASP A 304 32.21 4.07 -20.33
CA ASP A 304 33.30 3.11 -20.33
C ASP A 304 34.37 3.67 -21.30
N ASN A 305 35.32 4.40 -20.72
CA ASN A 305 36.58 4.79 -21.36
C ASN A 305 37.58 3.64 -21.27
#